data_AF-A0A2X0LMS3-F1
#
_entry.id   AF-A0A2X0LMS3-F1
#
_cell.length_a   1.000
_cell.length_b   1.000
_cell.length_c   1.000
_cell.angle_alpha   90.00
_cell.angle_beta   90.00
_cell.angle_gamma   90.00
#
_symmetry.space_group_name_H-M   'P 1'
#
loop_
_entity.id
_entity.type
_entity.pdbx_description
1 polymer ?
#
loop_
_entity_poly.entity_id
_entity_poly.type
_entity_poly.pdbx_seq_one_letter_code
_entity_poly.pdbx_strand_id
1 'polypeptide(L)'
;MSLSLQSLPAELLYAIHLHSTSSALPYVSRHLHRVFSHSSPLHRATYLALRHDRHTLSHAVRYPICTLAVVHSLERLARAVGTRPLRCSELPRRLVKHLNPQQTDRPATLDDDNFGLIAHLLDHYRASPNSKNGYFLARAVLARHLPLTKLLLHYGADPALKNGWAVMVAIDMGDLDTVKLLLDGPTPTVGRIEASGRGKSSSSPTRSDSLPPQAALLARHSIGTTSLPRPSKKRCKVSPRCCATSEMLEAAVKAQHWHIVDYLRTQEIE
;
A
#
# COMPACT_ATOMS: atom_id res chain seq x y z
N MET A 1 11.65 -49.93 3.63
CA MET A 1 10.99 -48.65 3.27
C MET A 1 12.07 -47.62 3.03
N SER A 2 12.25 -47.15 1.80
CA SER A 2 13.22 -46.10 1.51
C SER A 2 12.73 -44.78 2.11
N LEU A 3 13.37 -44.32 3.19
CA LEU A 3 13.13 -43.00 3.76
C LEU A 3 13.54 -41.96 2.71
N SER A 4 12.55 -41.30 2.12
CA SER A 4 12.79 -40.22 1.17
C SER A 4 12.60 -38.88 1.88
N LEU A 5 13.23 -37.82 1.37
CA LEU A 5 13.07 -36.48 1.94
C LEU A 5 11.60 -36.04 1.95
N GLN A 6 10.78 -36.54 1.02
CA GLN A 6 9.34 -36.21 0.93
C GLN A 6 8.47 -36.93 1.96
N SER A 7 8.97 -38.00 2.61
CA SER A 7 8.24 -38.69 3.67
C SER A 7 8.50 -38.10 5.07
N LEU A 8 9.30 -37.03 5.17
CA LEU A 8 9.58 -36.37 6.44
C LEU A 8 8.41 -35.48 6.89
N PRO A 9 8.14 -35.38 8.20
CA PRO A 9 7.24 -34.37 8.76
C PRO A 9 7.66 -32.94 8.40
N ALA A 10 6.69 -32.03 8.37
CA ALA A 10 6.89 -30.65 7.95
C ALA A 10 7.91 -29.91 8.86
N GLU A 11 7.97 -30.24 10.14
CA GLU A 11 8.90 -29.65 11.11
C GLU A 11 10.35 -29.94 10.76
N LEU A 12 10.65 -31.18 10.35
CA LEU A 12 11.99 -31.57 9.91
C LEU A 12 12.33 -30.92 8.57
N LEU A 13 11.36 -30.83 7.66
CA LEU A 13 11.54 -30.10 6.39
C LEU A 13 11.85 -28.61 6.62
N TYR A 14 11.19 -27.97 7.58
CA TYR A 14 11.48 -26.60 7.98
C TYR A 14 12.86 -26.45 8.61
N ALA A 15 13.27 -27.38 9.49
CA ALA A 15 14.61 -27.36 10.08
C ALA A 15 15.70 -27.51 9.02
N ILE A 16 15.53 -28.44 8.08
CA ILE A 16 16.44 -28.65 6.95
C ILE A 16 16.49 -27.39 6.07
N HIS A 17 15.35 -26.75 5.82
CA HIS A 17 15.31 -25.52 5.02
C HIS A 17 16.07 -24.36 5.69
N LEU A 18 15.87 -24.15 6.98
CA LEU A 18 16.59 -23.11 7.73
C LEU A 18 18.09 -23.39 7.82
N HIS A 19 18.48 -24.66 8.03
CA HIS A 19 19.89 -25.04 8.12
C HIS A 19 20.60 -24.94 6.77
N SER A 20 19.96 -25.39 5.70
CA SER A 20 20.54 -25.33 4.35
C SER A 20 20.57 -23.92 3.76
N THR A 21 19.69 -23.02 4.21
CA THR A 21 19.45 -21.67 3.66
C THR A 21 19.20 -21.63 2.13
N SER A 22 18.93 -22.79 1.52
CA SER A 22 18.82 -22.95 0.07
C SER A 22 17.51 -22.39 -0.47
N SER A 23 17.58 -21.51 -1.47
CA SER A 23 16.39 -21.02 -2.16
C SER A 23 15.82 -21.98 -3.18
N ALA A 24 16.59 -23.02 -3.57
CA ALA A 24 16.15 -24.01 -4.55
C ALA A 24 15.28 -25.10 -3.93
N LEU A 25 15.45 -25.38 -2.62
CA LEU A 25 14.82 -26.49 -1.92
C LEU A 25 13.28 -26.51 -2.07
N PRO A 26 12.55 -25.38 -1.92
CA PRO A 26 11.10 -25.36 -2.13
C PRO A 26 10.66 -25.66 -3.56
N TYR A 27 11.55 -25.59 -4.55
CA TYR A 27 11.22 -25.80 -5.97
C TYR A 27 11.65 -27.17 -6.49
N VAL A 28 12.32 -27.99 -5.66
CA VAL A 28 12.78 -29.34 -6.06
C VAL A 28 11.60 -30.29 -6.31
N SER A 29 10.49 -30.14 -5.58
CA SER A 29 9.29 -30.95 -5.80
C SER A 29 8.01 -30.17 -5.52
N ARG A 30 6.90 -30.60 -6.14
CA ARG A 30 5.57 -30.01 -5.90
C ARG A 30 5.12 -30.17 -4.45
N HIS A 31 5.48 -31.28 -3.82
CA HIS A 31 5.17 -31.53 -2.41
C HIS A 31 5.89 -30.51 -1.51
N LEU A 32 7.20 -30.36 -1.67
CA LEU A 32 7.98 -29.38 -0.91
C LEU A 32 7.48 -27.96 -1.18
N HIS A 33 7.18 -27.62 -2.43
CA HIS A 33 6.62 -26.31 -2.77
C HIS A 33 5.34 -26.02 -1.97
N ARG A 34 4.41 -26.99 -1.90
CA ARG A 34 3.18 -26.87 -1.10
C ARG A 34 3.47 -26.75 0.39
N VAL A 35 4.40 -27.53 0.94
CA VAL A 35 4.76 -27.44 2.36
C VAL A 35 5.29 -26.05 2.69
N PHE A 36 6.27 -25.55 1.93
CA PHE A 36 6.85 -24.22 2.17
C PHE A 36 5.91 -23.07 1.81
N SER A 37 4.97 -23.23 0.87
CA SER A 37 3.96 -22.20 0.57
C SER A 37 2.98 -21.99 1.73
N HIS A 38 2.80 -22.98 2.61
CA HIS A 38 1.99 -22.90 3.82
C HIS A 38 2.83 -22.64 5.08
N SER A 39 4.13 -22.38 4.93
CA SER A 39 5.00 -22.03 6.06
C SER A 39 4.55 -20.76 6.77
N SER A 40 4.81 -20.69 8.08
CA SER A 40 4.44 -19.55 8.92
C SER A 40 5.24 -18.28 8.56
N PRO A 41 4.70 -17.08 8.83
CA PRO A 41 5.42 -15.83 8.60
C PRO A 41 6.73 -15.74 9.37
N LEU A 42 6.78 -16.31 10.57
CA LEU A 42 7.99 -16.39 11.39
C LEU A 42 9.06 -17.23 10.71
N HIS A 43 8.71 -18.42 10.19
CA HIS A 43 9.66 -19.28 9.48
C HIS A 43 10.26 -18.57 8.26
N ARG A 44 9.42 -17.89 7.47
CA ARG A 44 9.88 -17.09 6.30
C ARG A 44 10.79 -15.95 6.72
N ALA A 45 10.46 -15.26 7.81
CA ALA A 45 11.28 -14.17 8.36
C ALA A 45 12.64 -14.69 8.86
N THR A 46 12.67 -15.81 9.58
CA THR A 46 13.91 -16.46 10.03
C THR A 46 14.78 -16.87 8.86
N TYR A 47 14.19 -17.50 7.83
CA TYR A 47 14.92 -17.85 6.60
C TYR A 47 15.55 -16.62 5.92
N LEU A 48 14.76 -15.55 5.76
CA LEU A 48 15.23 -14.30 5.16
C LEU A 48 16.33 -13.62 5.99
N ALA A 49 16.22 -13.67 7.32
CA ALA A 49 17.23 -13.14 8.24
C ALA A 49 18.55 -13.92 8.14
N LEU A 50 18.49 -15.26 8.16
CA LEU A 50 19.67 -16.12 8.01
C LEU A 50 20.36 -15.98 6.66
N ARG A 51 19.61 -15.65 5.60
CA ARG A 51 20.15 -15.51 4.25
C ARG A 51 20.77 -14.14 3.96
N HIS A 52 20.34 -13.09 4.68
CA HIS A 52 20.71 -11.72 4.37
C HIS A 52 21.15 -10.96 5.63
N ASP A 53 22.45 -10.90 5.88
CA ASP A 53 23.02 -10.33 7.13
C ASP A 53 22.98 -8.80 7.21
N ARG A 54 23.11 -8.08 6.09
CA ARG A 54 23.33 -6.60 6.10
C ARG A 54 22.12 -5.76 5.69
N HIS A 55 21.33 -6.25 4.74
CA HIS A 55 20.23 -5.51 4.12
C HIS A 55 18.96 -6.37 4.02
N THR A 56 18.62 -7.03 5.12
CA THR A 56 17.60 -8.07 5.17
C THR A 56 16.27 -7.60 4.58
N LEU A 57 15.72 -6.47 5.03
CA LEU A 57 14.45 -5.98 4.48
C LEU A 57 14.57 -5.52 3.01
N SER A 58 15.56 -4.69 2.65
CA SER A 58 15.74 -4.22 1.26
C SER A 58 15.80 -5.36 0.23
N HIS A 59 16.36 -6.51 0.59
CA HIS A 59 16.35 -7.71 -0.25
C HIS A 59 15.06 -8.52 -0.10
N ALA A 60 14.56 -8.71 1.12
CA ALA A 60 13.37 -9.50 1.40
C ALA A 60 12.14 -9.02 0.62
N VAL A 61 11.86 -7.71 0.62
CA VAL A 61 10.64 -7.16 0.00
C VAL A 61 10.62 -7.39 -1.52
N ARG A 62 11.77 -7.64 -2.16
CA ARG A 62 11.86 -8.00 -3.59
C ARG A 62 11.21 -9.36 -3.89
N TYR A 63 11.14 -10.26 -2.91
CA TYR A 63 10.59 -11.61 -3.08
C TYR A 63 9.13 -11.70 -2.65
N PRO A 64 8.29 -12.55 -3.30
CA PRO A 64 6.88 -12.73 -2.96
C PRO A 64 6.65 -13.32 -1.58
N ILE A 65 7.64 -14.02 -1.02
CA ILE A 65 7.58 -14.58 0.32
C ILE A 65 7.52 -13.51 1.43
N CYS A 66 7.87 -12.25 1.12
CA CYS A 66 7.82 -11.14 2.05
C CYS A 66 6.48 -10.41 1.95
N THR A 67 5.59 -10.72 2.90
CA THR A 67 4.32 -10.03 3.16
C THR A 67 4.43 -9.12 4.39
N LEU A 68 3.41 -8.31 4.67
CA LEU A 68 3.38 -7.44 5.86
C LEU A 68 3.61 -8.23 7.17
N ALA A 69 2.97 -9.39 7.32
CA ALA A 69 3.14 -10.26 8.49
C ALA A 69 4.60 -10.76 8.65
N VAL A 70 5.29 -11.01 7.53
CA VAL A 70 6.70 -11.41 7.53
C VAL A 70 7.59 -10.23 7.94
N VAL A 71 7.30 -9.01 7.49
CA VAL A 71 8.03 -7.81 7.92
C VAL A 71 7.90 -7.60 9.43
N HIS A 72 6.69 -7.69 9.99
CA HIS A 72 6.51 -7.61 11.46
C HIS A 72 7.25 -8.71 12.21
N SER A 73 7.26 -9.94 11.67
CA SER A 73 8.03 -11.05 12.26
C SER A 73 9.54 -10.78 12.20
N LEU A 74 10.03 -10.19 11.11
CA LEU A 74 11.42 -9.81 10.93
C LEU A 74 11.82 -8.68 11.90
N GLU A 75 10.96 -7.69 12.11
CA GLU A 75 11.15 -6.64 13.10
C GLU A 75 11.22 -7.20 14.53
N ARG A 76 10.38 -8.19 14.86
CA ARG A 76 10.44 -8.89 16.16
C ARG A 76 11.77 -9.63 16.35
N LEU A 77 12.24 -10.34 15.32
CA LEU A 77 13.53 -11.01 15.34
C LEU A 77 14.68 -10.01 15.48
N ALA A 78 14.67 -8.92 14.72
CA ALA A 78 15.70 -7.91 14.77
C ALA A 78 15.82 -7.25 16.16
N ARG A 79 14.68 -7.02 16.82
CA ARG A 79 14.62 -6.53 18.21
C ARG A 79 15.17 -7.56 19.21
N ALA A 80 14.84 -8.85 19.04
CA ALA A 80 15.27 -9.91 19.93
C ALA A 80 16.79 -10.17 19.87
N VAL A 81 17.38 -10.10 18.67
CA VAL A 81 18.83 -10.32 18.47
C VAL A 81 19.65 -9.05 18.79
N GLY A 82 19.00 -7.90 18.99
CA GLY A 82 19.70 -6.62 19.24
C GLY A 82 20.44 -6.08 18.01
N THR A 83 20.07 -6.53 16.81
CA THR A 83 20.69 -6.10 15.55
C THR A 83 20.31 -4.68 15.15
N ARG A 84 21.09 -4.09 14.25
CA ARG A 84 20.86 -2.74 13.70
C ARG A 84 19.42 -2.59 13.16
N PRO A 85 18.85 -1.38 13.22
CA PRO A 85 17.52 -1.13 12.68
C PRO A 85 17.50 -1.45 11.19
N LEU A 86 16.46 -2.20 10.79
CA LEU A 86 16.25 -2.59 9.41
C LEU A 86 16.08 -1.34 8.54
N ARG A 87 16.53 -1.40 7.28
CA ARG A 87 16.45 -0.27 6.35
C ARG A 87 15.80 -0.71 5.04
N CYS A 88 14.98 0.16 4.49
CA CYS A 88 14.38 0.06 3.15
C CYS A 88 14.35 1.45 2.52
N SER A 89 15.21 1.72 1.55
CA SER A 89 15.22 2.99 0.82
C SER A 89 14.31 2.98 -0.41
N GLU A 90 14.12 1.81 -1.03
CA GLU A 90 13.41 1.66 -2.30
C GLU A 90 12.19 0.75 -2.16
N LEU A 91 11.11 1.13 -2.86
CA LEU A 91 9.94 0.26 -3.06
C LEU A 91 10.22 -0.73 -4.22
N PRO A 92 9.92 -2.04 -4.06
CA PRO A 92 10.11 -3.03 -5.11
C PRO A 92 8.92 -3.13 -6.07
N ARG A 93 9.21 -3.20 -7.37
CA ARG A 93 8.19 -3.18 -8.46
C ARG A 93 7.13 -4.27 -8.33
N ARG A 94 7.44 -5.38 -7.65
CA ARG A 94 6.52 -6.51 -7.44
C ARG A 94 5.22 -6.08 -6.75
N LEU A 95 5.27 -5.14 -5.81
CA LEU A 95 4.11 -4.72 -5.01
C LEU A 95 2.98 -4.14 -5.86
N VAL A 96 3.32 -3.57 -7.02
CA VAL A 96 2.37 -2.97 -7.96
C VAL A 96 2.31 -3.72 -9.29
N LYS A 97 2.98 -4.87 -9.44
CA LYS A 97 3.02 -5.62 -10.71
C LYS A 97 1.67 -6.25 -11.06
N HIS A 98 0.90 -6.66 -10.05
CA HIS A 98 -0.39 -7.34 -10.21
C HIS A 98 -1.55 -6.37 -10.49
N LEU A 99 -1.31 -5.06 -10.39
CA LEU A 99 -2.25 -4.04 -10.83
C LEU A 99 -2.42 -4.11 -12.35
N ASN A 100 -3.47 -4.80 -12.80
CA ASN A 100 -3.76 -5.00 -14.21
C ASN A 100 -4.63 -3.86 -14.76
N PRO A 101 -4.19 -3.12 -15.80
CA PRO A 101 -5.00 -2.09 -16.44
C PRO A 101 -6.25 -2.62 -17.18
N GLN A 102 -6.28 -3.89 -17.59
CA GLN A 102 -7.35 -4.42 -18.45
C GLN A 102 -8.60 -4.94 -17.71
N GLN A 103 -8.65 -4.84 -16.38
CA GLN A 103 -9.86 -5.13 -15.62
C GLN A 103 -10.72 -3.86 -15.55
N THR A 104 -11.50 -3.60 -16.60
CA THR A 104 -12.43 -2.46 -16.68
C THR A 104 -13.65 -2.61 -15.76
N ASP A 105 -13.99 -3.86 -15.40
CA ASP A 105 -15.27 -4.15 -14.73
C ASP A 105 -15.14 -4.45 -13.24
N ARG A 106 -13.90 -4.59 -12.73
CA ARG A 106 -13.62 -4.75 -11.31
C ARG A 106 -12.60 -3.68 -10.90
N PRO A 107 -12.85 -2.93 -9.80
CA PRO A 107 -11.83 -2.03 -9.28
C PRO A 107 -10.55 -2.85 -9.10
N ALA A 108 -9.41 -2.35 -9.57
CA ALA A 108 -8.14 -3.04 -9.37
C ALA A 108 -7.96 -3.21 -7.86
N THR A 109 -8.23 -4.40 -7.32
CA THR A 109 -8.06 -4.66 -5.90
C THR A 109 -6.59 -4.97 -5.71
N LEU A 110 -5.83 -4.04 -5.12
CA LEU A 110 -4.60 -4.45 -4.46
C LEU A 110 -5.00 -5.43 -3.37
N ASP A 111 -4.29 -6.55 -3.25
CA ASP A 111 -4.37 -7.36 -2.04
C ASP A 111 -4.13 -6.41 -0.85
N ASP A 112 -5.01 -6.42 0.14
CA ASP A 112 -4.91 -5.56 1.33
C ASP A 112 -3.50 -5.65 1.96
N ASP A 113 -2.89 -6.83 1.86
CA ASP A 113 -1.52 -7.11 2.28
C ASP A 113 -0.45 -6.30 1.53
N ASN A 114 -0.56 -6.15 0.20
CA ASN A 114 0.40 -5.40 -0.60
C ASN A 114 0.24 -3.89 -0.38
N PHE A 115 -1.01 -3.41 -0.29
CA PHE A 115 -1.30 -2.02 0.03
C PHE A 115 -0.78 -1.67 1.44
N GLY A 116 -1.10 -2.50 2.44
CA GLY A 116 -0.62 -2.35 3.81
C GLY A 116 0.90 -2.42 3.91
N LEU A 117 1.55 -3.29 3.13
CA LEU A 117 3.01 -3.35 3.06
C LEU A 117 3.62 -2.07 2.48
N ILE A 118 3.05 -1.50 1.41
CA ILE A 118 3.53 -0.21 0.85
C ILE A 118 3.39 0.89 1.90
N ALA A 119 2.23 1.00 2.56
CA ALA A 119 2.00 2.00 3.60
C ALA A 119 3.02 1.86 4.75
N HIS A 120 3.24 0.63 5.23
CA HIS A 120 4.21 0.35 6.30
C HIS A 120 5.64 0.73 5.91
N LEU A 121 6.05 0.47 4.66
CA LEU A 121 7.39 0.83 4.17
C LEU A 121 7.59 2.35 4.03
N LEU A 122 6.56 3.06 3.59
CA LEU A 122 6.60 4.52 3.49
C LEU A 122 6.66 5.18 4.89
N ASP A 123 5.84 4.71 5.83
CA ASP A 123 5.71 5.31 7.15
C ASP A 123 6.91 5.02 8.06
N HIS A 124 7.26 3.74 8.23
CA HIS A 124 8.27 3.33 9.20
C HIS A 124 9.71 3.40 8.68
N TYR A 125 9.91 3.16 7.38
CA TYR A 125 11.25 3.08 6.78
C TYR A 125 11.61 4.27 5.90
N ARG A 126 10.67 5.21 5.70
CA ARG A 126 10.84 6.37 4.80
C ARG A 126 11.29 5.94 3.40
N ALA A 127 10.76 4.82 2.91
CA ALA A 127 11.03 4.38 1.55
C ALA A 127 10.60 5.48 0.57
N SER A 128 11.39 5.72 -0.47
CA SER A 128 11.06 6.78 -1.42
C SER A 128 9.84 6.39 -2.26
N PRO A 129 8.74 7.16 -2.27
CA PRO A 129 7.61 6.91 -3.18
C PRO A 129 8.00 7.11 -4.65
N ASN A 130 9.07 7.87 -4.89
CA ASN A 130 9.65 8.15 -6.21
C ASN A 130 10.62 7.06 -6.70
N SER A 131 10.69 5.94 -5.98
CA SER A 131 11.47 4.76 -6.37
C SER A 131 11.22 4.36 -7.83
N LYS A 132 12.30 4.04 -8.56
CA LYS A 132 12.25 3.67 -9.98
C LYS A 132 11.63 4.75 -10.87
N ASN A 133 11.92 6.02 -10.57
CA ASN A 133 11.57 7.19 -11.39
C ASN A 133 10.04 7.36 -11.56
N GLY A 134 9.31 7.37 -10.44
CA GLY A 134 7.85 7.58 -10.44
C GLY A 134 7.01 6.38 -10.90
N TYR A 135 7.62 5.21 -11.09
CA TYR A 135 6.93 4.00 -11.58
C TYR A 135 5.71 3.60 -10.74
N PHE A 136 5.79 3.76 -9.41
CA PHE A 136 4.70 3.39 -8.50
C PHE A 136 3.46 4.27 -8.73
N LEU A 137 3.67 5.58 -8.86
CA LEU A 137 2.59 6.53 -9.12
C LEU A 137 1.96 6.27 -10.49
N ALA A 138 2.78 6.14 -11.53
CA ALA A 138 2.29 5.85 -12.89
C ALA A 138 1.49 4.54 -12.95
N ARG A 139 1.95 3.49 -12.24
CA ARG A 139 1.24 2.20 -12.20
C ARG A 139 -0.07 2.29 -11.40
N ALA A 140 -0.11 3.05 -10.31
CA ALA A 140 -1.33 3.28 -9.53
C ALA A 140 -2.40 4.02 -10.36
N VAL A 141 -1.98 5.04 -11.11
CA VAL A 141 -2.84 5.79 -12.04
C VAL A 141 -3.34 4.87 -13.15
N LEU A 142 -2.44 4.16 -13.84
CA LEU A 142 -2.80 3.21 -14.90
C LEU A 142 -3.82 2.15 -14.46
N ALA A 143 -3.78 1.75 -13.19
CA ALA A 143 -4.72 0.78 -12.62
C ALA A 143 -5.97 1.42 -12.01
N ARG A 144 -6.14 2.74 -12.14
CA ARG A 144 -7.22 3.55 -11.54
C ARG A 144 -7.37 3.35 -10.03
N HIS A 145 -6.27 3.04 -9.35
CA HIS A 145 -6.26 2.75 -7.92
C HIS A 145 -6.13 4.02 -7.07
N LEU A 146 -7.21 4.79 -6.98
CA LEU A 146 -7.25 6.08 -6.27
C LEU A 146 -6.67 6.04 -4.83
N PRO A 147 -6.94 5.02 -3.99
CA PRO A 147 -6.37 4.99 -2.64
C PRO A 147 -4.84 4.92 -2.63
N LEU A 148 -4.23 4.24 -3.61
CA LEU A 148 -2.77 4.11 -3.72
C LEU A 148 -2.17 5.39 -4.29
N THR A 149 -2.81 5.99 -5.31
CA THR A 149 -2.41 7.30 -5.84
C THR A 149 -2.41 8.36 -4.75
N LYS A 150 -3.47 8.44 -3.94
CA LYS A 150 -3.56 9.37 -2.79
C LYS A 150 -2.49 9.09 -1.74
N LEU A 151 -2.25 7.83 -1.39
CA LEU A 151 -1.21 7.42 -0.45
C LEU A 151 0.18 7.88 -0.94
N LEU A 152 0.53 7.57 -2.18
CA LEU A 152 1.83 7.94 -2.75
C LEU A 152 2.02 9.46 -2.80
N LEU A 153 1.00 10.21 -3.23
CA LEU A 153 1.04 11.68 -3.24
C LEU A 153 1.13 12.28 -1.82
N HIS A 154 0.51 11.64 -0.82
CA HIS A 154 0.61 12.06 0.57
C HIS A 154 2.05 11.95 1.09
N TYR A 155 2.76 10.87 0.74
CA TYR A 155 4.16 10.66 1.10
C TYR A 155 5.17 11.42 0.21
N GLY A 156 4.70 12.26 -0.72
CA GLY A 156 5.56 13.12 -1.55
C GLY A 156 5.97 12.51 -2.89
N ALA A 157 5.14 11.65 -3.48
CA ALA A 157 5.34 11.25 -4.86
C ALA A 157 5.28 12.48 -5.79
N ASP A 158 6.24 12.57 -6.70
CA ASP A 158 6.36 13.63 -7.68
C ASP A 158 5.74 13.18 -9.02
N PRO A 159 4.65 13.83 -9.49
CA PRO A 159 4.02 13.50 -10.76
C PRO A 159 4.85 13.88 -11.98
N ALA A 160 5.84 14.78 -11.87
CA ALA A 160 6.65 15.26 -12.99
C ALA A 160 7.71 14.24 -13.43
N LEU A 161 7.97 13.22 -12.59
CA LEU A 161 9.00 12.23 -12.87
C LEU A 161 8.74 11.48 -14.18
N LYS A 162 9.83 11.21 -14.90
CA LYS A 162 9.81 10.56 -16.21
C LYS A 162 8.90 11.31 -17.20
N ASN A 163 9.11 12.62 -17.32
CA ASN A 163 8.37 13.52 -18.22
C ASN A 163 6.86 13.49 -17.98
N GLY A 164 6.45 13.55 -16.71
CA GLY A 164 5.02 13.55 -16.38
C GLY A 164 4.30 12.24 -16.72
N TRP A 165 5.00 11.10 -16.82
CA TRP A 165 4.41 9.86 -17.32
C TRP A 165 3.10 9.46 -16.60
N ALA A 166 3.02 9.68 -15.29
CA ALA A 166 1.80 9.42 -14.53
C ALA A 166 0.63 10.32 -14.99
N VAL A 167 0.91 11.59 -15.29
CA VAL A 167 -0.07 12.56 -15.78
C VAL A 167 -0.49 12.23 -17.22
N MET A 168 0.46 11.90 -18.09
CA MET A 168 0.17 11.49 -19.47
C MET A 168 -0.76 10.27 -19.52
N VAL A 169 -0.53 9.28 -18.66
CA VAL A 169 -1.43 8.11 -18.55
C VAL A 169 -2.82 8.52 -18.08
N ALA A 170 -2.95 9.46 -17.14
CA ALA A 170 -4.26 9.97 -16.71
C ALA A 170 -5.01 10.68 -17.85
N ILE A 171 -4.28 11.45 -18.68
CA ILE A 171 -4.81 12.12 -19.86
C ILE A 171 -5.28 11.11 -20.90
N ASP A 172 -4.47 10.09 -21.23
CA ASP A 172 -4.82 9.05 -22.20
C ASP A 172 -6.06 8.23 -21.77
N MET A 173 -6.32 8.12 -20.46
CA MET A 173 -7.51 7.47 -19.93
C MET A 173 -8.75 8.39 -19.87
N GLY A 174 -8.60 9.69 -20.11
CA GLY A 174 -9.66 10.68 -19.99
C GLY A 174 -10.14 10.94 -18.55
N ASP A 175 -9.31 10.66 -17.54
CA ASP A 175 -9.71 10.75 -16.13
C ASP A 175 -9.34 12.13 -15.55
N LEU A 176 -10.23 13.09 -15.76
CA LEU A 176 -10.07 14.47 -15.29
C LEU A 176 -9.82 14.59 -13.78
N ASP A 177 -10.47 13.75 -12.97
CA ASP A 177 -10.34 13.79 -11.51
C ASP A 177 -8.94 13.38 -11.08
N THR A 178 -8.36 12.36 -11.72
CA THR A 178 -6.96 11.99 -11.48
C THR A 178 -5.98 13.04 -11.99
N VAL A 179 -6.24 13.69 -13.13
CA VAL A 179 -5.41 14.79 -13.65
C VAL A 179 -5.38 15.95 -12.66
N LYS A 180 -6.55 16.39 -12.16
CA LYS A 180 -6.65 17.41 -11.10
C LYS A 180 -5.92 17.00 -9.84
N LEU A 181 -6.09 15.75 -9.40
CA LEU A 181 -5.41 15.23 -8.21
C LEU A 181 -3.88 15.27 -8.33
N LEU A 182 -3.33 15.03 -9.53
CA LEU A 182 -1.89 15.03 -9.77
C LEU A 182 -1.33 16.46 -9.86
N LEU A 183 -2.05 17.40 -10.48
CA LEU A 183 -1.59 18.77 -10.73
C LEU A 183 -1.81 19.69 -9.51
N ASP A 184 -3.04 19.72 -9.00
CA ASP A 184 -3.44 20.57 -7.86
C ASP A 184 -3.08 19.92 -6.51
N GLY A 185 -2.80 18.61 -6.52
CA GLY A 185 -2.60 17.81 -5.32
C GLY A 185 -3.92 17.30 -4.72
N PRO A 186 -3.89 16.62 -3.56
CA PRO A 186 -5.09 16.18 -2.88
C PRO A 186 -5.92 17.40 -2.47
N THR A 187 -6.93 17.73 -3.28
CA THR A 187 -7.91 18.75 -2.95
C THR A 187 -8.54 18.37 -1.61
N PRO A 188 -8.65 19.29 -0.63
CA PRO A 188 -9.51 19.08 0.52
C PRO A 188 -10.94 19.11 -0.02
N THR A 189 -11.43 17.98 -0.52
CA THR A 189 -12.80 17.89 -1.00
C THR A 189 -13.70 18.20 0.18
N VAL A 190 -14.31 19.39 0.16
CA VAL A 190 -15.50 19.76 0.90
C VAL A 190 -16.63 18.85 0.40
N GLY A 191 -16.63 17.61 0.89
CA GLY A 191 -17.71 16.66 0.72
C GLY A 191 -18.76 16.93 1.78
N ARG A 192 -19.56 17.98 1.54
CA ARG A 192 -20.86 18.18 2.20
C ARG A 192 -21.70 16.96 1.82
N ILE A 193 -21.79 15.98 2.73
CA ILE A 193 -22.81 14.95 2.63
C ILE A 193 -24.14 15.69 2.79
N GLU A 194 -24.88 15.78 1.69
CA GLU A 194 -26.28 16.18 1.62
C GLU A 194 -27.07 15.36 2.65
N ALA A 195 -27.30 15.95 3.83
CA ALA A 195 -28.35 15.55 4.74
C ALA A 195 -29.68 16.01 4.14
N SER A 196 -30.25 15.18 3.26
CA SER A 196 -31.63 15.34 2.80
C SER A 196 -32.45 14.14 3.27
N GLY A 197 -33.41 14.41 4.15
CA GLY A 197 -34.27 13.40 4.78
C GLY A 197 -34.80 13.78 6.17
N ARG A 198 -35.06 15.07 6.44
CA ARG A 198 -35.69 15.52 7.70
C ARG A 198 -37.21 15.57 7.51
N GLY A 199 -37.91 14.53 7.95
CA GLY A 199 -39.37 14.45 8.03
C GLY A 199 -39.85 14.23 9.47
N LYS A 200 -40.05 15.34 10.19
CA LYS A 200 -41.01 15.62 11.28
C LYS A 200 -41.42 14.52 12.29
N SER A 201 -40.88 14.67 13.51
CA SER A 201 -41.52 14.67 14.84
C SER A 201 -42.94 14.10 15.08
N SER A 202 -43.05 13.22 16.10
CA SER A 202 -43.98 13.30 17.26
C SER A 202 -43.57 12.20 18.28
N SER A 203 -43.07 12.52 19.48
CA SER A 203 -43.78 12.59 20.78
C SER A 203 -44.67 11.36 21.05
N SER A 204 -44.57 10.58 22.14
CA SER A 204 -44.04 10.79 23.51
C SER A 204 -44.05 9.40 24.26
N PRO A 205 -43.93 9.27 25.61
CA PRO A 205 -43.13 8.22 26.28
C PRO A 205 -43.95 7.18 27.08
N THR A 206 -43.35 6.04 27.45
CA THR A 206 -43.83 5.22 28.59
C THR A 206 -42.69 4.45 29.29
N ARG A 207 -42.76 4.49 30.63
CA ARG A 207 -41.90 3.89 31.67
C ARG A 207 -41.93 2.35 31.63
N SER A 208 -40.85 1.68 32.02
CA SER A 208 -40.66 0.93 33.30
C SER A 208 -39.78 -0.29 32.92
N ASP A 209 -38.88 -0.90 33.69
CA ASP A 209 -38.64 -1.00 35.13
C ASP A 209 -37.23 -1.57 35.40
N SER A 210 -36.75 -1.34 36.64
CA SER A 210 -35.84 -2.18 37.44
C SER A 210 -34.32 -2.29 37.15
N LEU A 211 -33.54 -1.72 38.09
CA LEU A 211 -32.17 -2.11 38.52
C LEU A 211 -32.28 -3.26 39.57
N PRO A 212 -31.22 -3.87 40.19
CA PRO A 212 -29.82 -3.43 40.36
C PRO A 212 -28.79 -4.63 40.35
N PRO A 213 -27.67 -4.64 41.12
CA PRO A 213 -26.31 -4.55 40.59
C PRO A 213 -25.46 -5.80 40.88
N GLN A 214 -24.49 -6.14 40.02
CA GLN A 214 -23.27 -6.86 40.40
C GLN A 214 -22.32 -7.02 39.21
N ALA A 215 -21.02 -7.15 39.51
CA ALA A 215 -19.89 -7.32 38.59
C ALA A 215 -19.31 -6.04 37.93
N ALA A 216 -19.03 -5.03 38.77
CA ALA A 216 -17.93 -4.11 38.51
C ALA A 216 -16.59 -4.78 38.87
N LEU A 217 -16.01 -5.59 37.97
CA LEU A 217 -14.58 -5.89 37.95
C LEU A 217 -14.22 -6.63 36.66
N LEU A 218 -13.17 -6.15 35.96
CA LEU A 218 -12.51 -6.77 34.79
C LEU A 218 -13.05 -6.43 33.38
N ALA A 219 -13.22 -5.15 33.07
CA ALA A 219 -13.19 -4.67 31.68
C ALA A 219 -12.35 -3.40 31.54
N ARG A 220 -11.06 -3.52 31.86
CA ARG A 220 -10.03 -2.56 31.50
C ARG A 220 -8.79 -3.36 31.14
N HIS A 221 -8.54 -3.59 29.85
CA HIS A 221 -7.22 -3.54 29.24
C HIS A 221 -7.32 -3.72 27.71
N SER A 222 -6.81 -2.70 27.01
CA SER A 222 -6.34 -2.67 25.62
C SER A 222 -7.32 -2.93 24.46
N ILE A 223 -8.15 -1.93 24.13
CA ILE A 223 -8.43 -1.61 22.72
C ILE A 223 -7.46 -0.49 22.35
N GLY A 224 -6.34 -0.85 21.74
CA GLY A 224 -5.40 0.11 21.15
C GLY A 224 -5.99 0.67 19.86
N THR A 225 -6.84 1.69 19.97
CA THR A 225 -7.15 2.57 18.85
C THR A 225 -5.86 3.27 18.44
N THR A 226 -5.23 2.83 17.36
CA THR A 226 -4.12 3.55 16.73
C THR A 226 -4.70 4.82 16.11
N SER A 227 -4.66 5.91 16.87
CA SER A 227 -4.98 7.23 16.36
C SER A 227 -3.94 7.62 15.32
N LEU A 228 -4.37 7.81 14.08
CA LEU A 228 -3.62 8.51 13.03
C LEU A 228 -3.02 9.80 13.60
N PRO A 229 -1.71 10.09 13.39
CA PRO A 229 -1.12 11.32 13.86
C PRO A 229 -1.69 12.51 13.08
N ARG A 230 -2.22 13.50 13.82
CA ARG A 230 -2.74 14.77 13.27
C ARG A 230 -1.60 15.54 12.57
N PRO A 231 -1.80 16.07 11.35
CA PRO A 231 -0.79 16.88 10.68
C PRO A 231 -0.65 18.24 11.36
N SER A 232 0.59 18.68 11.53
CA SER A 232 0.95 20.01 12.01
C SER A 232 0.42 21.07 11.04
N LYS A 233 -0.31 22.05 11.60
CA LYS A 233 -0.88 23.18 10.87
C LYS A 233 0.22 24.07 10.30
N LYS A 234 0.67 23.80 9.07
CA LYS A 234 1.28 24.79 8.19
C LYS A 234 0.33 25.02 7.03
N ARG A 235 -0.22 26.24 6.98
CA ARG A 235 -1.13 26.76 5.95
C ARG A 235 -0.48 26.52 4.59
N CYS A 236 -0.93 25.49 3.86
CA CYS A 236 -0.36 25.12 2.57
C CYS A 236 -0.85 26.13 1.53
N LYS A 237 0.06 26.99 1.08
CA LYS A 237 -0.07 27.67 -0.20
C LYS A 237 -0.08 26.55 -1.26
N VAL A 238 -1.16 26.42 -2.03
CA VAL A 238 -1.27 25.43 -3.11
C VAL A 238 -0.33 25.90 -4.20
N SER A 239 0.93 25.48 -4.12
CA SER A 239 1.85 25.58 -5.25
C SER A 239 1.59 24.37 -6.14
N PRO A 240 1.43 24.55 -7.46
CA PRO A 240 1.20 23.43 -8.38
C PRO A 240 2.35 22.43 -8.24
N ARG A 241 2.01 21.15 -8.07
CA ARG A 241 3.03 20.08 -7.93
C ARG A 241 3.71 19.77 -9.26
N CYS A 242 3.02 20.05 -10.37
CA CYS A 242 3.52 20.00 -11.73
C CYS A 242 2.90 21.13 -12.53
N CYS A 243 3.70 21.83 -13.34
CA CYS A 243 3.17 22.80 -14.31
C CYS A 243 2.55 22.05 -15.50
N ALA A 244 1.48 22.60 -16.07
CA ALA A 244 0.95 22.12 -17.35
C ALA A 244 2.03 22.28 -18.43
N THR A 245 2.28 21.22 -19.20
CA THR A 245 3.26 21.24 -20.31
C THR A 245 2.55 21.19 -21.65
N SER A 246 3.17 21.76 -22.69
CA SER A 246 2.67 21.66 -24.07
C SER A 246 2.43 20.20 -24.51
N GLU A 247 3.27 19.27 -24.04
CA GLU A 247 3.12 17.84 -24.32
C GLU A 247 1.81 17.26 -23.76
N MET A 248 1.39 17.70 -22.58
CA MET A 248 0.12 17.28 -21.97
C MET A 248 -1.08 17.81 -22.77
N LEU A 249 -1.00 19.06 -23.24
CA LEU A 249 -2.03 19.67 -24.06
C LEU A 249 -2.17 18.94 -25.41
N GLU A 250 -1.05 18.68 -26.09
CA GLU A 250 -1.01 17.93 -27.35
C GLU A 250 -1.58 16.52 -27.20
N ALA A 251 -1.23 15.80 -26.12
CA ALA A 251 -1.76 14.48 -25.85
C ALA A 251 -3.28 14.51 -25.57
N ALA A 252 -3.76 15.50 -24.80
CA ALA A 252 -5.19 15.65 -24.52
C ALA A 252 -6.00 15.95 -25.81
N VAL A 253 -5.46 16.77 -26.70
CA VAL A 253 -6.06 17.04 -28.03
C VAL A 253 -6.06 15.78 -28.89
N LYS A 254 -4.94 15.05 -28.93
CA LYS A 254 -4.82 13.79 -29.69
C LYS A 254 -5.78 12.71 -29.19
N ALA A 255 -6.00 12.63 -27.88
CA ALA A 255 -6.96 11.72 -27.25
C ALA A 255 -8.42 12.22 -27.31
N GLN A 256 -8.67 13.41 -27.88
CA GLN A 256 -10.00 14.04 -28.00
C GLN A 256 -10.70 14.31 -26.66
N HIS A 257 -9.93 14.49 -25.58
CA HIS A 257 -10.46 14.79 -24.24
C HIS A 257 -10.53 16.32 -24.00
N TRP A 258 -11.51 16.97 -24.63
CA TRP A 258 -11.68 18.43 -24.58
C TRP A 258 -11.83 19.01 -23.17
N HIS A 259 -12.50 18.30 -22.27
CA HIS A 259 -12.65 18.72 -20.87
C HIS A 259 -11.31 18.78 -20.11
N ILE A 260 -10.31 17.97 -20.50
CA ILE A 260 -8.95 18.05 -19.96
C ILE A 260 -8.21 19.23 -20.60
N VAL A 261 -8.35 19.42 -21.91
CA VAL A 261 -7.77 20.56 -22.64
C VAL A 261 -8.18 21.89 -22.03
N ASP A 262 -9.47 22.08 -21.76
CA ASP A 262 -10.00 23.29 -21.13
C ASP A 262 -9.37 23.54 -19.76
N TYR A 263 -9.23 22.49 -18.95
CA TYR A 263 -8.59 22.58 -17.64
C TYR A 263 -7.09 22.90 -17.75
N LEU A 264 -6.34 22.27 -18.65
CA LEU A 264 -4.92 22.56 -18.84
C LEU A 264 -4.69 24.00 -19.31
N ARG A 265 -5.55 24.52 -20.21
CA ARG A 265 -5.49 25.93 -20.64
C ARG A 265 -5.72 26.92 -19.50
N THR A 266 -6.59 26.59 -18.54
CA THR A 266 -6.79 27.44 -17.36
C THR A 266 -5.56 27.51 -16.45
N GLN A 267 -4.67 26.51 -16.50
CA GLN A 267 -3.46 26.43 -15.67
C GLN A 267 -2.22 27.08 -16.33
N GLU A 268 -2.25 27.33 -17.65
CA GLU A 268 -1.15 28.01 -18.38
C GLU A 268 -1.22 29.54 -18.29
N ILE A 269 -2.31 30.11 -17.76
CA ILE A 269 -2.58 31.57 -17.77
C ILE A 269 -2.11 32.28 -16.48
N GLU A 270 -1.55 31.57 -15.49
CA GLU A 270 -0.95 32.16 -14.27
C GLU A 270 0.59 32.18 -14.30
#